data_AF-A0A023G3I1-F1
#
_entry.id   AF-A0A023G3I1-F1
#
_cell.length_a   1.000
_cell.length_b   1.000
_cell.length_c   1.000
_cell.angle_alpha   90.00
_cell.angle_beta   90.00
_cell.angle_gamma   90.00
#
_symmetry.space_group_name_H-M   'P 1'
#
loop_
_entity.id
_entity.type
_entity.pdbx_description
1 polymer ?
#
loop_
_entity_poly.entity_id
_entity_poly.type
_entity_poly.pdbx_seq_one_letter_code
_entity_poly.pdbx_strand_id
1 'polypeptide(L)'
;MKVRGAPAIAMVAALGLAAELCRTELPSSRAELAALVHKRLDYLKTSRPTAVNLANMAAHLGRTVDTLAQKNGLSVQAMRDAICGEAEGMLAADVAANQAIGRYGAEHMVANCRTAAGDGKLGVLTHCNTGSLATAGYGTALGVVRRLHESGQLARAFCTETRPYNQGSRLTAYELLHDRIPATLICDSMVAALLATGQVHAVVVGADRVTANGDTANKIGTYQLARAFCTETRPYNQGSRLTAYELLHDRIPATLICDSMVAALLATGQVHAVVVGADRVTANGD
;
A
#
# COMPACT_ATOMS: atom_id res chain seq x y z
N MET A 1 16.21 7.44 -8.29
CA MET A 1 15.21 6.57 -7.65
C MET A 1 15.09 5.26 -8.45
N LYS A 2 16.07 4.35 -8.34
CA LYS A 2 16.02 3.05 -9.06
C LYS A 2 14.95 2.12 -8.48
N VAL A 3 14.83 2.09 -7.14
CA VAL A 3 13.73 1.46 -6.40
C VAL A 3 12.81 2.54 -5.87
N ARG A 4 11.50 2.29 -5.87
CA ARG A 4 10.47 3.22 -5.39
C ARG A 4 9.27 2.48 -4.82
N GLY A 5 8.46 3.19 -4.05
CA GLY A 5 7.34 2.61 -3.28
C GLY A 5 7.83 2.21 -1.89
N ALA A 6 7.12 2.66 -0.85
CA ALA A 6 7.58 2.50 0.52
C ALA A 6 7.78 1.01 0.91
N PRO A 7 6.87 0.07 0.54
CA PRO A 7 7.09 -1.34 0.80
C PRO A 7 8.27 -1.92 0.01
N ALA A 8 8.38 -1.64 -1.30
CA ALA A 8 9.49 -2.13 -2.10
C ALA A 8 10.87 -1.64 -1.61
N ILE A 9 10.97 -0.39 -1.15
CA ILE A 9 12.20 0.15 -0.55
C ILE A 9 12.59 -0.63 0.71
N ALA A 10 11.61 -0.94 1.57
CA ALA A 10 11.85 -1.72 2.80
C ALA A 10 12.31 -3.15 2.46
N MET A 11 11.68 -3.80 1.49
CA MET A 11 12.04 -5.16 1.08
C MET A 11 13.42 -5.23 0.43
N VAL A 12 13.76 -4.28 -0.46
CA VAL A 12 15.11 -4.21 -1.02
C VAL A 12 16.17 -3.97 0.06
N ALA A 13 15.86 -3.17 1.08
CA ALA A 13 16.76 -2.96 2.21
C ALA A 13 16.94 -4.23 3.07
N ALA A 14 15.85 -4.93 3.39
CA ALA A 14 15.89 -6.19 4.16
C ALA A 14 16.65 -7.29 3.42
N LEU A 15 16.32 -7.51 2.14
CA LEU A 15 16.97 -8.52 1.31
C LEU A 15 18.42 -8.15 0.96
N GLY A 16 18.71 -6.85 0.81
CA GLY A 16 20.07 -6.35 0.64
C GLY A 16 20.95 -6.63 1.85
N LEU A 17 20.41 -6.44 3.05
CA LEU A 17 21.09 -6.83 4.29
C LEU A 17 21.31 -8.35 4.35
N ALA A 18 20.30 -9.16 4.07
CA ALA A 18 20.44 -10.62 4.06
C ALA A 18 21.52 -11.08 3.06
N ALA A 19 21.52 -10.52 1.84
CA ALA A 19 22.52 -10.80 0.83
C ALA A 19 23.94 -10.39 1.25
N GLU A 20 24.09 -9.26 1.95
CA GLU A 20 25.38 -8.86 2.55
C GLU A 20 25.83 -9.87 3.61
N LEU A 21 24.94 -10.28 4.51
CA LEU A 21 25.25 -11.21 5.60
C LEU A 21 25.68 -12.58 5.09
N CYS A 22 25.07 -13.08 4.00
CA CYS A 22 25.47 -14.33 3.35
C CYS A 22 26.87 -14.28 2.73
N ARG A 23 27.37 -13.08 2.42
CA ARG A 23 28.69 -12.88 1.78
C ARG A 23 29.77 -12.41 2.74
N THR A 24 29.38 -11.99 3.94
CA THR A 24 30.30 -11.50 4.96
C THR A 24 30.90 -12.67 5.73
N GLU A 25 32.18 -12.61 6.07
CA GLU A 25 32.80 -13.59 6.97
C GLU A 25 32.04 -13.66 8.30
N LEU A 26 31.93 -14.86 8.88
CA LEU A 26 31.17 -15.05 10.11
C LEU A 26 31.86 -14.32 11.26
N PRO A 27 31.17 -13.39 11.96
CA PRO A 27 31.74 -12.73 13.13
C PRO A 27 32.11 -13.74 14.22
N SER A 28 33.04 -13.36 15.10
CA SER A 28 33.55 -14.26 16.14
C SER A 28 32.53 -14.52 17.24
N SER A 29 31.53 -13.63 17.36
CA SER A 29 30.49 -13.71 18.38
C SER A 29 29.14 -13.23 17.88
N ARG A 30 28.08 -13.63 18.57
CA ARG A 30 26.71 -13.14 18.32
C ARG A 30 26.56 -11.65 18.60
N ALA A 31 27.31 -11.12 19.56
CA ALA A 31 27.33 -9.69 19.89
C ALA A 31 27.92 -8.87 18.74
N GLU A 32 29.01 -9.34 18.12
CA GLU A 32 29.58 -8.71 16.93
C GLU A 32 28.62 -8.76 15.74
N LEU A 33 27.96 -9.89 15.50
CA LEU A 33 26.94 -10.00 14.45
C LEU A 33 25.78 -9.03 14.70
N ALA A 34 25.28 -8.93 15.94
CA ALA A 34 24.22 -8.01 16.30
C ALA A 34 24.63 -6.55 16.05
N ALA A 35 25.83 -6.15 16.51
CA ALA A 35 26.36 -4.81 16.32
C ALA A 35 26.54 -4.47 14.82
N LEU A 36 27.00 -5.43 14.02
CA LEU A 36 27.12 -5.29 12.57
C LEU A 36 25.75 -5.01 11.93
N VAL A 37 24.74 -5.82 12.27
CA VAL A 37 23.39 -5.70 11.71
C VAL A 37 22.76 -4.37 12.10
N HIS A 38 22.80 -3.99 13.38
CA HIS A 38 22.28 -2.69 13.84
C HIS A 38 22.92 -1.51 13.10
N LYS A 39 24.25 -1.53 12.94
CA LYS A 39 24.96 -0.51 12.16
C LYS A 39 24.45 -0.42 10.70
N ARG A 40 24.13 -1.55 10.07
CA ARG A 40 23.55 -1.57 8.71
C ARG A 40 22.13 -1.06 8.67
N LEU A 41 21.30 -1.45 9.62
CA LEU A 41 19.93 -0.95 9.75
C LEU A 41 19.90 0.56 9.96
N ASP A 42 20.79 1.10 10.80
CA ASP A 42 20.97 2.54 10.99
C ASP A 42 21.35 3.27 9.71
N TYR A 43 22.32 2.73 8.97
CA TYR A 43 22.70 3.28 7.68
C TYR A 43 21.53 3.25 6.67
N LEU A 44 20.82 2.12 6.55
CA LEU A 44 19.70 1.95 5.63
C LEU A 44 18.59 2.98 5.88
N LYS A 45 18.26 3.25 7.15
CA LYS A 45 17.25 4.26 7.55
C LYS A 45 17.55 5.66 6.98
N THR A 46 18.82 6.02 6.77
CA THR A 46 19.19 7.33 6.23
C THR A 46 18.82 7.53 4.75
N SER A 47 18.53 6.46 4.02
CA SER A 47 18.33 6.52 2.57
C SER A 47 17.05 7.26 2.14
N ARG A 48 15.95 7.11 2.90
CA ARG A 48 14.63 7.72 2.60
C ARG A 48 13.79 7.95 3.89
N PRO A 49 13.97 9.08 4.58
CA PRO A 49 13.35 9.33 5.89
C PRO A 49 11.82 9.49 5.86
N THR A 50 11.22 9.67 4.67
CA THR A 50 9.75 9.81 4.54
C THR A 50 9.01 8.47 4.50
N ALA A 51 9.69 7.36 4.18
CA ALA A 51 9.08 6.04 4.05
C ALA A 51 9.05 5.32 5.41
N VAL A 52 7.89 5.33 6.09
CA VAL A 52 7.75 4.71 7.41
C VAL A 52 8.01 3.19 7.38
N ASN A 53 7.68 2.51 6.28
CA ASN A 53 7.94 1.08 6.10
C ASN A 53 9.42 0.71 6.28
N LEU A 54 10.35 1.59 5.89
CA LEU A 54 11.78 1.35 6.06
C LEU A 54 12.18 1.40 7.53
N ALA A 55 11.64 2.36 8.29
CA ALA A 55 11.87 2.46 9.73
C ALA A 55 11.22 1.28 10.48
N ASN A 56 10.00 0.89 10.10
CA ASN A 56 9.30 -0.25 10.66
C ASN A 56 10.06 -1.56 10.43
N MET A 57 10.53 -1.77 9.19
CA MET A 57 11.36 -2.92 8.83
C MET A 57 12.64 -2.97 9.66
N ALA A 58 13.35 -1.83 9.78
CA ALA A 58 14.57 -1.75 10.56
C ALA A 58 14.33 -2.01 12.05
N ALA A 59 13.24 -1.49 12.62
CA ALA A 59 12.86 -1.76 14.01
C ALA A 59 12.52 -3.23 14.24
N HIS A 60 11.83 -3.86 13.28
CA HIS A 60 11.47 -5.27 13.34
C HIS A 60 12.68 -6.20 13.30
N LEU A 61 13.57 -6.01 12.31
CA LEU A 61 14.82 -6.78 12.23
C LEU A 61 15.72 -6.50 13.43
N GLY A 62 15.81 -5.26 13.91
CA GLY A 62 16.56 -4.91 15.12
C GLY A 62 16.10 -5.70 16.35
N ARG A 63 14.79 -5.75 16.62
CA ARG A 63 14.22 -6.55 17.72
C ARG A 63 14.49 -8.05 17.55
N THR A 64 14.42 -8.55 16.31
CA THR A 64 14.71 -9.95 15.99
C THR A 64 16.16 -10.27 16.32
N VAL A 65 17.09 -9.40 15.91
CA VAL A 65 18.54 -9.52 16.19
C VAL A 65 18.80 -9.52 17.70
N ASP A 66 18.20 -8.59 18.45
CA ASP A 66 18.38 -8.50 19.90
C ASP A 66 17.90 -9.78 20.61
N THR A 67 16.75 -10.30 20.18
CA THR A 67 16.19 -11.55 20.70
C THR A 67 17.11 -12.74 20.42
N LEU A 68 17.64 -12.86 19.20
CA LEU A 68 18.54 -13.96 18.81
C LEU A 68 19.91 -13.85 19.49
N ALA A 69 20.41 -12.64 19.73
CA ALA A 69 21.67 -12.41 20.42
C ALA A 69 21.66 -12.91 21.86
N GLN A 70 20.49 -12.93 22.51
CA GLN A 70 20.31 -13.38 23.89
C GLN A 70 19.94 -14.87 24.01
N LYS A 71 19.64 -15.56 22.90
CA LYS A 71 19.17 -16.96 22.90
C LYS A 71 20.26 -17.96 23.28
N ASN A 72 20.17 -18.62 24.43
CA ASN A 72 21.18 -19.60 24.86
C ASN A 72 21.36 -20.75 23.86
N GLY A 73 22.62 -21.16 23.63
CA GLY A 73 22.97 -22.28 22.76
C GLY A 73 22.85 -22.01 21.25
N LEU A 74 22.48 -20.80 20.82
CA LEU A 74 22.43 -20.43 19.40
C LEU A 74 23.85 -20.14 18.88
N SER A 75 24.25 -20.81 17.80
CA SER A 75 25.52 -20.50 17.12
C SER A 75 25.43 -19.19 16.33
N VAL A 76 26.57 -18.58 16.01
CA VAL A 76 26.60 -17.35 15.19
C VAL A 76 26.03 -17.63 13.79
N GLN A 77 26.32 -18.81 13.22
CA GLN A 77 25.78 -19.22 11.91
C GLN A 77 24.26 -19.37 11.97
N ALA A 78 23.72 -20.07 12.98
CA ALA A 78 22.27 -20.21 13.12
C ALA A 78 21.56 -18.86 13.37
N MET A 79 22.22 -17.92 14.06
CA MET A 79 21.71 -16.55 14.21
C MET A 79 21.66 -15.82 12.87
N ARG A 80 22.72 -15.90 12.05
CA ARG A 80 22.73 -15.33 10.69
C ARG A 80 21.60 -15.92 9.85
N ASP A 81 21.47 -17.24 9.83
CA ASP A 81 20.47 -17.94 9.02
C ASP A 81 19.05 -17.52 9.43
N ALA A 82 18.80 -17.36 10.73
CA ALA A 82 17.53 -16.86 11.24
C ALA A 82 17.25 -15.40 10.82
N ILE A 83 18.26 -14.52 10.82
CA ILE A 83 18.09 -13.12 10.36
C ILE A 83 17.79 -13.08 8.85
N CYS A 84 18.49 -13.89 8.05
CA CYS A 84 18.24 -13.99 6.61
C CYS A 84 16.84 -14.56 6.34
N GLY A 85 16.46 -15.63 7.04
CA GLY A 85 15.13 -16.23 6.94
C GLY A 85 14.01 -15.27 7.34
N GLU A 86 14.22 -14.42 8.35
CA GLU A 86 13.27 -13.36 8.70
C GLU A 86 13.11 -12.35 7.56
N ALA A 87 14.22 -11.86 6.99
CA ALA A 87 14.17 -10.92 5.86
C ALA A 87 13.45 -11.49 4.62
N GLU A 88 13.66 -12.78 4.32
CA GLU A 88 12.93 -13.50 3.28
C GLU A 88 11.44 -13.66 3.61
N GLY A 89 11.14 -13.99 4.87
CA GLY A 89 9.77 -14.09 5.38
C GLY A 89 8.99 -12.79 5.25
N MET A 90 9.64 -11.64 5.47
CA MET A 90 9.04 -10.32 5.28
C MET A 90 8.58 -10.08 3.83
N LEU A 91 9.33 -10.57 2.83
CA LEU A 91 8.94 -10.44 1.42
C LEU A 91 7.66 -11.22 1.14
N ALA A 92 7.60 -12.49 1.59
CA ALA A 92 6.42 -13.34 1.42
C ALA A 92 5.20 -12.75 2.14
N ALA A 93 5.40 -12.20 3.34
CA ALA A 93 4.35 -11.53 4.10
C ALA A 93 3.81 -10.28 3.39
N ASP A 94 4.68 -9.44 2.79
CA ASP A 94 4.23 -8.25 2.03
C ASP A 94 3.39 -8.65 0.80
N VAL A 95 3.79 -9.69 0.07
CA VAL A 95 3.00 -10.22 -1.06
C VAL A 95 1.63 -10.72 -0.60
N ALA A 96 1.57 -11.49 0.48
CA ALA A 96 0.32 -12.00 1.03
C ALA A 96 -0.61 -10.86 1.50
N ALA A 97 -0.05 -9.85 2.17
CA ALA A 97 -0.80 -8.66 2.60
C ALA A 97 -1.36 -7.88 1.40
N ASN A 98 -0.56 -7.68 0.34
CA ASN A 98 -1.01 -7.02 -0.89
C ASN A 98 -2.16 -7.78 -1.57
N GLN A 99 -2.10 -9.11 -1.62
CA GLN A 99 -3.18 -9.95 -2.14
C GLN A 99 -4.45 -9.85 -1.28
N ALA A 100 -4.31 -9.87 0.05
CA ALA A 100 -5.42 -9.71 0.98
C ALA A 100 -6.10 -8.35 0.82
N ILE A 101 -5.31 -7.28 0.75
CA ILE A 101 -5.74 -5.92 0.42
C ILE A 101 -6.56 -5.90 -0.87
N GLY A 102 -6.05 -6.54 -1.93
CA GLY A 102 -6.75 -6.60 -3.21
C GLY A 102 -8.10 -7.30 -3.11
N ARG A 103 -8.14 -8.44 -2.40
CA ARG A 103 -9.36 -9.21 -2.13
C ARG A 103 -10.40 -8.37 -1.38
N TYR A 104 -10.04 -7.87 -0.19
CA TYR A 104 -10.98 -7.13 0.65
C TYR A 104 -11.43 -5.82 0.00
N GLY A 105 -10.52 -5.09 -0.65
CA GLY A 105 -10.86 -3.85 -1.35
C GLY A 105 -11.83 -4.10 -2.51
N ALA A 106 -11.63 -5.17 -3.28
CA ALA A 106 -12.52 -5.51 -4.39
C ALA A 106 -13.90 -5.97 -3.91
N GLU A 107 -13.95 -6.85 -2.90
CA GLU A 107 -15.20 -7.32 -2.29
C GLU A 107 -16.01 -6.16 -1.73
N HIS A 108 -15.37 -5.24 -1.02
CA HIS A 108 -16.01 -4.04 -0.50
C HIS A 108 -16.55 -3.14 -1.62
N MET A 109 -15.75 -2.90 -2.68
CA MET A 109 -16.19 -2.10 -3.82
C MET A 109 -17.41 -2.71 -4.51
N VAL A 110 -17.42 -4.01 -4.72
CA VAL A 110 -18.55 -4.71 -5.37
C VAL A 110 -19.82 -4.61 -4.53
N ALA A 111 -19.69 -4.80 -3.20
CA ALA A 111 -20.84 -4.76 -2.31
C ALA A 111 -21.46 -3.36 -2.19
N ASN A 112 -20.66 -2.30 -2.35
CA ASN A 112 -21.08 -0.94 -2.02
C ASN A 112 -21.20 -0.02 -3.23
N CYS A 113 -20.40 -0.18 -4.29
CA CYS A 113 -20.49 0.68 -5.46
C CYS A 113 -21.64 0.23 -6.37
N ARG A 114 -22.61 1.13 -6.56
CA ARG A 114 -23.74 0.89 -7.49
C ARG A 114 -23.27 1.14 -8.92
N THR A 115 -23.66 0.27 -9.85
CA THR A 115 -23.54 0.53 -11.28
C THR A 115 -24.81 1.20 -11.78
N ALA A 116 -24.66 2.26 -12.57
CA ALA A 116 -25.81 2.92 -13.19
C ALA A 116 -26.38 2.13 -14.38
N ALA A 117 -25.64 1.13 -14.91
CA ALA A 117 -26.00 0.39 -16.12
C ALA A 117 -25.70 -1.12 -16.02
N GLY A 118 -26.74 -1.94 -16.21
CA GLY A 118 -26.80 -3.19 -16.98
C GLY A 118 -25.94 -4.40 -16.60
N ASP A 119 -24.62 -4.27 -16.47
CA ASP A 119 -23.70 -5.43 -16.47
C ASP A 119 -23.02 -5.71 -15.12
N GLY A 120 -23.23 -4.83 -14.13
CA GLY A 120 -22.68 -5.01 -12.77
C GLY A 120 -21.18 -4.73 -12.64
N LYS A 121 -20.50 -4.22 -13.68
CA LYS A 121 -19.05 -3.97 -13.65
C LYS A 121 -18.68 -2.56 -13.23
N LEU A 122 -17.53 -2.42 -12.56
CA LEU A 122 -17.05 -1.17 -12.00
C LEU A 122 -15.97 -0.53 -12.87
N GLY A 123 -16.12 0.76 -13.13
CA GLY A 123 -15.04 1.63 -13.58
C GLY A 123 -14.30 2.22 -12.38
N VAL A 124 -12.97 2.07 -12.33
CA VAL A 124 -12.17 2.43 -11.16
C VAL A 124 -11.06 3.41 -11.55
N LEU A 125 -10.97 4.53 -10.85
CA LEU A 125 -9.91 5.53 -11.03
C LEU A 125 -8.84 5.40 -9.95
N THR A 126 -7.57 5.41 -10.36
CA THR A 126 -6.41 5.40 -9.46
C THR A 126 -5.39 6.48 -9.81
N HIS A 127 -4.43 6.68 -8.91
CA HIS A 127 -3.46 7.77 -8.96
C HIS A 127 -2.08 7.31 -8.49
N CYS A 128 -1.03 7.92 -9.04
CA CYS A 128 0.35 7.47 -8.89
C CYS A 128 0.50 6.02 -9.37
N ASN A 129 1.30 5.23 -8.67
CA ASN A 129 1.54 3.83 -8.92
C ASN A 129 1.72 3.09 -7.61
N THR A 130 0.95 2.03 -7.50
CA THR A 130 0.71 1.26 -6.29
C THR A 130 0.68 -0.23 -6.62
N GLY A 131 1.30 -0.60 -7.75
CA GLY A 131 1.36 -1.96 -8.26
C GLY A 131 2.56 -2.74 -7.74
N SER A 132 2.96 -3.76 -8.50
CA SER A 132 4.11 -4.59 -8.20
C SER A 132 5.42 -3.80 -8.33
N LEU A 133 5.42 -2.70 -9.10
CA LEU A 133 6.56 -1.79 -9.21
C LEU A 133 6.71 -0.83 -8.01
N ALA A 134 5.81 -0.90 -7.02
CA ALA A 134 5.83 -0.10 -5.80
C ALA A 134 5.80 -0.95 -4.51
N THR A 135 5.68 -2.27 -4.63
CA THR A 135 5.52 -3.22 -3.51
C THR A 135 6.39 -4.46 -3.72
N ALA A 136 6.37 -5.45 -2.81
CA ALA A 136 7.01 -6.74 -3.07
C ALA A 136 6.41 -7.48 -4.28
N GLY A 137 5.14 -7.21 -4.57
CA GLY A 137 4.40 -7.87 -5.64
C GLY A 137 2.90 -7.60 -5.46
N TYR A 138 2.14 -7.81 -6.54
CA TYR A 138 0.69 -7.62 -6.61
C TYR A 138 0.17 -6.18 -6.39
N GLY A 139 0.73 -5.41 -5.47
CA GLY A 139 0.34 -4.02 -5.22
C GLY A 139 -0.83 -3.84 -4.27
N THR A 140 -1.05 -2.59 -3.87
CA THR A 140 -2.10 -2.17 -2.95
C THR A 140 -3.35 -1.73 -3.71
N ALA A 141 -3.48 -0.45 -4.06
CA ALA A 141 -4.61 0.07 -4.82
C ALA A 141 -4.70 -0.56 -6.23
N LEU A 142 -3.57 -0.78 -6.90
CA LEU A 142 -3.56 -1.51 -8.17
C LEU A 142 -3.84 -3.02 -7.96
N GLY A 143 -3.56 -3.56 -6.77
CA GLY A 143 -3.95 -4.93 -6.38
C GLY A 143 -5.46 -5.10 -6.27
N VAL A 144 -6.18 -4.06 -5.82
CA VAL A 144 -7.66 -4.02 -5.85
C VAL A 144 -8.16 -4.04 -7.30
N VAL A 145 -7.55 -3.24 -8.18
CA VAL A 145 -7.89 -3.23 -9.62
C VAL A 145 -7.62 -4.59 -10.27
N ARG A 146 -6.48 -5.24 -9.96
CA ARG A 146 -6.14 -6.60 -10.40
C ARG A 146 -7.20 -7.60 -9.96
N ARG A 147 -7.60 -7.56 -8.69
CA ARG A 147 -8.63 -8.47 -8.16
C ARG A 147 -9.99 -8.29 -8.84
N LEU A 148 -10.41 -7.04 -9.08
CA LEU A 148 -11.65 -6.76 -9.83
C LEU A 148 -11.57 -7.28 -11.26
N HIS A 149 -10.40 -7.19 -11.90
CA HIS A 149 -10.19 -7.74 -13.23
C HIS A 149 -10.24 -9.28 -13.25
N GLU A 150 -9.52 -9.94 -12.35
CA GLU A 150 -9.49 -11.41 -12.20
C GLU A 150 -10.88 -12.00 -11.95
N SER A 151 -11.73 -11.26 -11.24
CA SER A 151 -13.11 -11.67 -10.95
C SER A 151 -14.13 -11.25 -12.02
N GLY A 152 -13.69 -10.61 -13.10
CA GLY A 152 -14.58 -10.16 -14.19
C GLY A 152 -15.48 -8.98 -13.84
N GLN A 153 -15.22 -8.32 -12.71
CA GLN A 153 -16.04 -7.22 -12.16
C GLN A 153 -15.50 -5.83 -12.53
N LEU A 154 -14.35 -5.75 -13.18
CA LEU A 154 -13.79 -4.50 -13.70
C LEU A 154 -14.30 -4.22 -15.12
N ALA A 155 -14.95 -3.08 -15.31
CA ALA A 155 -15.28 -2.54 -16.63
C ALA A 155 -14.05 -1.89 -17.27
N ARG A 156 -13.39 -0.99 -16.53
CA ARG A 156 -12.22 -0.24 -16.97
C ARG A 156 -11.47 0.38 -15.79
N ALA A 157 -10.14 0.33 -15.85
CA ALA A 157 -9.28 1.12 -14.98
C ALA A 157 -8.94 2.47 -15.62
N PHE A 158 -9.02 3.55 -14.87
CA PHE A 158 -8.51 4.85 -15.26
C PHE A 158 -7.29 5.15 -14.38
N CYS A 159 -6.20 5.62 -14.98
CA CYS A 159 -5.03 6.07 -14.23
C CYS A 159 -4.65 7.47 -14.68
N THR A 160 -4.27 8.33 -13.73
CA THR A 160 -3.79 9.68 -14.07
C THR A 160 -2.29 9.67 -14.36
N GLU A 161 -1.79 10.63 -15.13
CA GLU A 161 -0.35 10.73 -15.43
C GLU A 161 0.53 10.89 -14.18
N THR A 162 0.05 11.61 -13.16
CA THR A 162 0.74 11.88 -11.89
C THR A 162 2.00 12.75 -12.05
N ARG A 163 1.82 14.01 -12.45
CA ARG A 163 2.89 15.02 -12.53
C ARG A 163 3.54 15.28 -11.14
N PRO A 164 4.80 15.73 -11.11
CA PRO A 164 5.73 15.90 -12.24
C PRO A 164 6.54 14.64 -12.57
N TYR A 165 6.42 13.57 -11.78
CA TYR A 165 7.26 12.37 -11.90
C TYR A 165 6.68 11.31 -12.84
N ASN A 166 5.44 11.50 -13.29
CA ASN A 166 4.77 10.71 -14.31
C ASN A 166 4.64 9.23 -13.90
N GLN A 167 4.38 8.95 -12.61
CA GLN A 167 4.32 7.57 -12.13
C GLN A 167 3.19 6.79 -12.76
N GLY A 168 2.02 7.42 -12.92
CA GLY A 168 0.87 6.74 -13.46
C GLY A 168 0.99 6.52 -14.97
N SER A 169 1.46 7.51 -15.72
CA SER A 169 1.69 7.35 -17.17
C SER A 169 2.85 6.43 -17.51
N ARG A 170 3.91 6.38 -16.69
CA ARG A 170 5.08 5.55 -16.98
C ARG A 170 4.99 4.14 -16.42
N LEU A 171 4.47 3.96 -15.21
CA LEU A 171 4.49 2.66 -14.52
C LEU A 171 3.10 2.04 -14.36
N THR A 172 2.09 2.80 -13.93
CA THR A 172 0.74 2.22 -13.80
C THR A 172 0.16 1.83 -15.14
N ALA A 173 0.30 2.69 -16.17
CA ALA A 173 -0.09 2.34 -17.52
C ALA A 173 0.70 1.15 -18.08
N TYR A 174 1.99 1.04 -17.74
CA TYR A 174 2.81 -0.13 -18.10
C TYR A 174 2.27 -1.41 -17.45
N GLU A 175 2.01 -1.41 -16.14
CA GLU A 175 1.49 -2.59 -15.43
C GLU A 175 0.09 -2.98 -15.93
N LEU A 176 -0.81 -2.02 -16.14
CA LEU A 176 -2.15 -2.28 -16.67
C LEU A 176 -2.09 -2.89 -18.08
N LEU A 177 -1.18 -2.41 -18.93
CA LEU A 177 -0.96 -2.98 -20.26
C LEU A 177 -0.35 -4.38 -20.19
N HIS A 178 0.67 -4.57 -19.36
CA HIS A 178 1.34 -5.85 -19.15
C HIS A 178 0.35 -6.93 -18.69
N ASP A 179 -0.52 -6.59 -17.75
CA ASP A 179 -1.52 -7.49 -17.18
C ASP A 179 -2.79 -7.60 -18.05
N ARG A 180 -2.83 -6.92 -19.21
CA ARG A 180 -3.97 -6.88 -20.15
C ARG A 180 -5.28 -6.39 -19.52
N ILE A 181 -5.18 -5.52 -18.53
CA ILE A 181 -6.31 -4.91 -17.85
C ILE A 181 -6.88 -3.80 -18.77
N PRO A 182 -8.21 -3.77 -19.04
CA PRO A 182 -8.80 -2.71 -19.85
C PRO A 182 -8.62 -1.37 -19.14
N ALA A 183 -7.80 -0.49 -19.73
CA ALA A 183 -7.38 0.73 -19.07
C ALA A 183 -7.36 1.95 -19.99
N THR A 184 -7.43 3.14 -19.37
CA THR A 184 -7.26 4.44 -20.02
C THR A 184 -6.37 5.34 -19.16
N LEU A 185 -5.33 5.90 -19.77
CA LEU A 185 -4.50 6.95 -19.17
C LEU A 185 -5.16 8.33 -19.40
N ILE A 186 -5.20 9.17 -18.37
CA ILE A 186 -5.69 10.54 -18.45
C ILE A 186 -4.69 11.54 -17.85
N CYS A 187 -4.74 12.81 -18.25
CA CYS A 187 -4.01 13.87 -17.55
C CYS A 187 -4.61 14.12 -16.16
N ASP A 188 -3.80 14.63 -15.23
CA ASP A 188 -4.28 14.93 -13.87
C ASP A 188 -5.41 15.99 -13.87
N SER A 189 -5.42 16.88 -14.87
CA SER A 189 -6.46 17.90 -15.08
C SER A 189 -7.76 17.37 -15.69
N MET A 190 -7.80 16.14 -16.20
CA MET A 190 -8.98 15.55 -16.83
C MET A 190 -9.90 14.82 -15.84
N VAL A 191 -9.49 14.70 -14.57
CA VAL A 191 -10.20 13.95 -13.54
C VAL A 191 -11.66 14.39 -13.42
N ALA A 192 -11.94 15.68 -13.24
CA ALA A 192 -13.32 16.16 -13.06
C ALA A 192 -14.18 15.88 -14.30
N ALA A 193 -13.63 16.10 -15.50
CA ALA A 193 -14.33 15.80 -16.76
C ALA A 193 -14.65 14.30 -16.90
N LEU A 194 -13.73 13.41 -16.52
CA LEU A 194 -13.97 11.98 -16.51
C LEU A 194 -15.09 11.60 -15.52
N LEU A 195 -15.05 12.15 -14.30
CA LEU A 195 -16.05 11.87 -13.27
C LEU A 195 -17.45 12.28 -13.72
N ALA A 196 -17.60 13.43 -14.37
CA ALA A 196 -18.87 13.92 -14.91
C ALA A 196 -19.50 12.96 -15.95
N THR A 197 -18.73 12.06 -16.57
CA THR A 197 -19.27 11.05 -17.50
C THR A 197 -20.02 9.90 -16.82
N GLY A 198 -19.89 9.75 -15.49
CA GLY A 198 -20.48 8.63 -14.75
C GLY A 198 -19.78 7.27 -14.97
N GLN A 199 -18.69 7.21 -15.73
CA GLN A 199 -17.95 5.96 -15.97
C GLN A 199 -17.12 5.48 -14.77
N VAL A 200 -16.85 6.37 -13.80
CA VAL A 200 -16.06 6.06 -12.60
C VAL A 200 -16.99 5.84 -11.42
N HIS A 201 -16.95 4.64 -10.87
CA HIS A 201 -17.81 4.18 -9.77
C HIS A 201 -17.05 4.17 -8.43
N ALA A 202 -15.73 4.11 -8.48
CA ALA A 202 -14.88 4.14 -7.31
C ALA A 202 -13.53 4.79 -7.61
N VAL A 203 -12.95 5.41 -6.58
CA VAL A 203 -11.56 5.87 -6.57
C VAL A 203 -10.79 5.04 -5.54
N VAL A 204 -9.65 4.48 -5.94
CA VAL A 204 -8.73 3.76 -5.05
C VAL A 204 -7.31 4.28 -5.21
N VAL A 205 -6.67 4.60 -4.10
CA VAL A 205 -5.32 5.17 -4.07
C VAL A 205 -4.48 4.47 -3.00
N GLY A 206 -3.16 4.51 -3.20
CA GLY A 206 -2.22 4.10 -2.15
C GLY A 206 -2.10 5.14 -1.06
N ALA A 207 -1.21 4.89 -0.11
CA ALA A 207 -0.82 5.85 0.91
C ALA A 207 0.69 5.79 1.16
N ASP A 208 1.32 6.94 1.34
CA ASP A 208 2.70 7.04 1.85
C ASP A 208 2.69 6.98 3.40
N ARG A 209 1.65 7.55 4.04
CA ARG A 209 1.41 7.49 5.49
C ARG A 209 -0.07 7.73 5.80
N VAL A 210 -0.59 7.01 6.79
CA VAL A 210 -1.91 7.29 7.38
C VAL A 210 -1.77 7.51 8.89
N THR A 211 -2.30 8.63 9.36
CA THR A 211 -2.27 9.01 10.79
C THR A 211 -3.43 8.36 11.55
N ALA A 212 -3.38 8.42 12.89
CA ALA A 212 -4.38 7.79 13.75
C ALA A 212 -5.81 8.34 13.58
N ASN A 213 -5.95 9.57 13.07
CA ASN A 213 -7.23 10.21 12.74
C ASN A 213 -7.67 9.98 11.28
N GLY A 214 -6.86 9.31 10.46
CA GLY A 214 -7.21 8.90 9.10
C GLY A 214 -6.68 9.82 8.01
N ASP A 215 -6.03 10.93 8.38
CA ASP A 215 -5.38 11.79 7.41
C ASP A 215 -4.32 10.99 6.65
N THR A 216 -4.42 11.09 5.34
CA THR A 216 -3.61 10.30 4.42
C THR A 216 -2.65 11.20 3.67
N ALA A 217 -1.37 11.10 4.00
CA ALA A 217 -0.33 11.63 3.15
C ALA A 217 -0.09 10.66 1.98
N ASN A 218 -0.20 11.17 0.75
CA ASN A 218 0.05 10.42 -0.47
C ASN A 218 0.60 11.35 -1.56
N LYS A 219 0.81 10.83 -2.77
CA LYS A 219 1.27 11.62 -3.91
C LYS A 219 0.41 12.86 -4.15
N ILE A 220 1.08 13.99 -4.43
CA ILE A 220 0.44 15.24 -4.84
C ILE A 220 -0.56 14.97 -5.97
N GLY A 221 -1.77 15.51 -5.85
CA GLY A 221 -2.92 15.18 -6.70
C GLY A 221 -3.97 14.32 -5.99
N THR A 222 -3.60 13.52 -5.00
CA THR A 222 -4.54 12.66 -4.24
C THR A 222 -5.65 13.48 -3.57
N TYR A 223 -5.31 14.58 -2.90
CA TYR A 223 -6.31 15.45 -2.26
C TYR A 223 -7.25 16.10 -3.29
N GLN A 224 -6.71 16.55 -4.43
CA GLN A 224 -7.50 17.10 -5.53
C GLN A 224 -8.47 16.05 -6.09
N LEU A 225 -8.01 14.81 -6.26
CA LEU A 225 -8.81 13.69 -6.71
C LEU A 225 -9.98 13.39 -5.76
N ALA A 226 -9.71 13.32 -4.45
CA ALA A 226 -10.74 13.13 -3.43
C ALA A 226 -11.80 14.24 -3.49
N ARG A 227 -11.36 15.50 -3.59
CA ARG A 227 -12.27 16.65 -3.72
C ARG A 227 -13.11 16.66 -5.00
N ALA A 228 -12.52 16.26 -6.12
CA ALA A 228 -13.24 16.15 -7.39
C ALA A 228 -14.30 15.06 -7.32
N PHE A 229 -13.95 13.86 -6.82
CA PHE A 229 -14.89 12.77 -6.62
C PHE A 229 -16.05 13.18 -5.69
N CYS A 230 -15.73 13.85 -4.59
CA CYS A 230 -16.67 14.46 -3.64
C CYS A 230 -17.74 15.34 -4.31
N THR A 231 -17.32 16.16 -5.26
CA THR A 231 -18.16 17.21 -5.85
C THR A 231 -19.02 16.65 -6.97
N GLU A 232 -18.40 15.88 -7.88
CA GLU A 232 -19.06 15.38 -9.10
C GLU A 232 -20.04 14.24 -8.85
N THR A 233 -19.89 13.50 -7.74
CA THR A 233 -20.77 12.35 -7.42
C THR A 233 -21.97 12.71 -6.54
N ARG A 234 -22.01 13.93 -5.97
CA ARG A 234 -23.15 14.43 -5.18
C ARG A 234 -24.52 14.33 -5.89
N PRO A 235 -24.66 14.60 -7.21
CA PRO A 235 -25.95 14.52 -7.89
C PRO A 235 -26.49 13.09 -8.00
N TYR A 236 -25.61 12.08 -8.10
CA TYR A 236 -26.00 10.67 -8.24
C TYR A 236 -26.36 9.99 -6.91
N ASN A 237 -25.98 10.60 -5.79
CA ASN A 237 -26.07 10.05 -4.45
C ASN A 237 -27.24 10.64 -3.62
N GLN A 238 -28.30 11.18 -4.23
CA GLN A 238 -29.41 11.83 -3.49
C GLN A 238 -30.20 10.89 -2.53
N GLY A 239 -29.97 9.57 -2.56
CA GLY A 239 -30.46 8.61 -1.55
C GLY A 239 -29.38 8.03 -0.63
N SER A 240 -28.11 8.35 -0.86
CA SER A 240 -26.95 7.86 -0.14
C SER A 240 -26.15 9.06 0.33
N ARG A 241 -26.36 9.50 1.58
CA ARG A 241 -25.39 10.40 2.23
C ARG A 241 -24.03 9.73 2.09
N LEU A 242 -23.11 10.30 1.32
CA LEU A 242 -21.67 10.11 1.37
C LEU A 242 -21.03 11.02 0.31
N THR A 243 -20.47 12.11 0.82
CA THR A 243 -19.42 12.87 0.16
C THR A 243 -18.11 12.10 0.28
N ALA A 244 -17.19 12.26 -0.67
CA ALA A 244 -15.83 11.69 -0.64
C ALA A 244 -14.91 12.24 0.48
N TYR A 245 -15.47 12.51 1.65
CA TYR A 245 -14.85 12.91 2.89
C TYR A 245 -15.89 12.66 4.00
N GLU A 246 -15.87 11.47 4.59
CA GLU A 246 -16.53 11.14 5.87
C GLU A 246 -15.79 9.97 6.53
N LEU A 247 -14.48 10.14 6.71
CA LEU A 247 -13.75 9.56 7.83
C LEU A 247 -13.32 10.75 8.67
N LEU A 248 -14.23 11.29 9.50
CA LEU A 248 -13.98 12.16 10.67
C LEU A 248 -15.27 12.90 11.07
N HIS A 249 -16.18 12.21 11.75
CA HIS A 249 -16.96 12.69 12.92
C HIS A 249 -18.13 11.74 13.18
N ASP A 250 -17.84 10.63 13.84
CA ASP A 250 -18.41 10.28 15.14
C ASP A 250 -18.04 8.82 15.46
N ARG A 251 -17.22 8.67 16.52
CA ARG A 251 -17.00 7.44 17.30
C ARG A 251 -16.39 6.18 16.63
N ILE A 252 -15.52 6.27 15.63
CA ILE A 252 -14.69 5.12 15.22
C ILE A 252 -13.25 5.56 14.87
N PRO A 253 -12.20 4.93 15.44
CA PRO A 253 -10.81 5.27 15.15
C PRO A 253 -10.46 4.96 13.69
N ALA A 254 -9.79 5.91 13.03
CA ALA A 254 -9.44 5.76 11.63
C ALA A 254 -8.49 4.60 11.41
N THR A 255 -8.90 3.68 10.53
CA THR A 255 -8.25 2.38 10.38
C THR A 255 -8.01 2.10 8.91
N LEU A 256 -6.74 1.97 8.58
CA LEU A 256 -6.19 1.39 7.36
C LEU A 256 -6.49 -0.11 7.33
N ILE A 257 -6.69 -0.69 6.14
CA ILE A 257 -6.79 -2.14 5.97
C ILE A 257 -5.42 -2.76 6.32
N CYS A 258 -5.21 -3.11 7.59
CA CYS A 258 -4.26 -4.12 8.04
C CYS A 258 -5.04 -5.32 8.59
N ASP A 259 -4.49 -6.52 8.41
CA ASP A 259 -5.16 -7.83 8.44
C ASP A 259 -6.04 -8.16 9.67
N SER A 260 -6.01 -7.38 10.76
CA SER A 260 -6.74 -7.68 11.99
C SER A 260 -8.06 -6.91 12.19
N MET A 261 -8.44 -5.96 11.33
CA MET A 261 -9.62 -5.10 11.56
C MET A 261 -10.73 -5.17 10.50
N VAL A 262 -10.65 -6.12 9.56
CA VAL A 262 -11.71 -6.34 8.55
C VAL A 262 -13.03 -6.78 9.20
N ALA A 263 -13.02 -7.53 10.29
CA ALA A 263 -14.25 -8.00 10.95
C ALA A 263 -15.08 -6.90 11.63
N ALA A 264 -14.45 -5.79 12.06
CA ALA A 264 -15.13 -4.72 12.80
C ALA A 264 -15.67 -3.59 11.90
N LEU A 265 -15.08 -3.39 10.71
CA LEU A 265 -15.50 -2.38 9.73
C LEU A 265 -16.75 -2.77 8.92
N LEU A 266 -17.13 -4.06 8.93
CA LEU A 266 -18.26 -4.61 8.16
C LEU A 266 -19.65 -4.26 8.72
N ALA A 267 -19.75 -3.48 9.81
CA ALA A 267 -21.02 -3.22 10.49
C ALA A 267 -21.74 -1.90 10.12
N THR A 268 -21.13 -1.00 9.33
CA THR A 268 -21.66 0.40 9.20
C THR A 268 -22.08 0.87 7.80
N GLY A 269 -21.84 0.11 6.73
CA GLY A 269 -22.52 0.29 5.43
C GLY A 269 -22.33 1.63 4.70
N GLN A 270 -21.23 2.37 4.92
CA GLN A 270 -21.10 3.75 4.42
C GLN A 270 -19.69 4.14 3.90
N VAL A 271 -19.11 3.47 2.89
CA VAL A 271 -17.85 3.96 2.26
C VAL A 271 -17.75 3.62 0.76
N HIS A 272 -17.51 4.64 -0.09
CA HIS A 272 -17.33 4.51 -1.56
C HIS A 272 -15.95 4.98 -2.09
N ALA A 273 -15.00 5.33 -1.21
CA ALA A 273 -13.61 5.62 -1.56
C ALA A 273 -12.69 4.81 -0.62
N VAL A 274 -11.78 4.01 -1.21
CA VAL A 274 -10.91 3.13 -0.43
C VAL A 274 -9.48 3.67 -0.49
N VAL A 275 -8.98 4.12 0.66
CA VAL A 275 -7.55 4.39 0.86
C VAL A 275 -6.89 3.12 1.38
N VAL A 276 -5.85 2.70 0.68
CA VAL A 276 -5.13 1.48 1.01
C VAL A 276 -3.69 1.83 1.35
N GLY A 277 -3.26 1.50 2.56
CA GLY A 277 -1.88 1.64 2.99
C GLY A 277 -1.43 0.46 3.85
N ALA A 278 -0.13 0.38 4.10
CA ALA A 278 0.47 -0.79 4.72
C ALA A 278 0.52 -0.74 6.26
N ASP A 279 0.55 0.43 6.93
CA ASP A 279 0.78 0.49 8.38
C ASP A 279 0.08 1.66 9.10
N ARG A 280 -0.35 1.40 10.35
CA ARG A 280 -0.81 2.39 11.35
C ARG A 280 0.35 2.79 12.25
N VAL A 281 0.57 4.08 12.49
CA VAL A 281 1.44 4.54 13.58
C VAL A 281 0.58 4.74 14.81
N THR A 282 0.70 3.86 15.82
CA THR A 282 0.26 4.20 17.17
C THR A 282 1.24 5.22 17.72
N ALA A 283 0.76 6.41 18.06
CA ALA A 283 1.55 7.38 18.80
C ALA A 283 1.88 6.76 20.17
N ASN A 284 3.05 6.14 20.29
CA ASN A 284 3.68 5.92 21.58
C ASN A 284 4.53 7.15 21.86
N GLY A 285 4.04 7.95 22.80
CA GLY A 285 4.78 8.89 23.66
C GLY A 285 5.79 9.83 23.00
N ASP A 286 5.38 11.09 22.83
CA ASP A 286 5.96 12.22 23.56
C ASP A 286 4.81 13.17 23.94
#